data_AF-A0A1H6HT18-F1
#
_entry.id   AF-A0A1H6HT18-F1
#
_cell.length_a   1.000
_cell.length_b   1.000
_cell.length_c   1.000
_cell.angle_alpha   90.00
_cell.angle_beta   90.00
_cell.angle_gamma   90.00
#
_symmetry.space_group_name_H-M   'P 1'
#
loop_
_entity.id
_entity.type
_entity.pdbx_description
1 polymer ?
#
loop_
_entity_poly.entity_id
_entity_poly.type
_entity_poly.pdbx_seq_one_letter_code
_entity_poly.pdbx_strand_id
1 'polypeptide(L)'
;MRSTWPFFGGVIVALHFFAVTVPILAIVAILLSLFDSLGPDEAVLGGGSSVLMRDEGGRVTLRMTNTTYAQLSVPVMGEPRPRRLLLRQSTDGGNDGNGRIRLDAWPVGMPVDLRRPPIYTIRTLGSAANVGDDGLFWTERDGRRSAWSLADGSWLFDTDLPLAGFAFEPEIRRVAALAVADEELWSRGAVGVITYAAPGRVLRRVLLVSINPLRGNALRATLTASRLVSYTEAAPGGRVIELPLAAGPVRIPVTASDLDIAHASVPAGLKLSPLRPWGE
;
A
#
# COMPACT_ATOMS: atom_id res chain seq x y z
N MET A 1 -33.23 72.86 -32.06
CA MET A 1 -33.57 71.42 -32.08
C MET A 1 -32.30 70.64 -32.37
N ARG A 2 -31.80 69.81 -31.44
CA ARG A 2 -30.56 69.02 -31.64
C ARG A 2 -30.91 67.75 -32.44
N SER A 3 -30.13 67.46 -33.47
CA SER A 3 -30.36 66.35 -34.40
C SER A 3 -30.24 64.99 -33.69
N THR A 4 -31.31 64.19 -33.71
CA THR A 4 -31.39 62.83 -33.15
C THR A 4 -30.83 61.76 -34.10
N TRP A 5 -30.45 62.14 -35.33
CA TRP A 5 -29.89 61.25 -36.36
C TRP A 5 -28.64 60.44 -35.95
N PRO A 6 -27.68 60.98 -35.18
CA PRO A 6 -26.50 60.21 -34.77
C PRO A 6 -26.84 59.02 -33.88
N PHE A 7 -27.91 59.12 -33.09
CA PHE A 7 -28.38 58.05 -32.22
C PHE A 7 -28.94 56.88 -33.03
N PHE A 8 -29.78 57.16 -34.03
CA PHE A 8 -30.32 56.12 -34.91
C PHE A 8 -29.24 55.47 -35.78
N GLY A 9 -28.26 56.23 -36.26
CA GLY A 9 -27.10 55.69 -36.96
C GLY A 9 -26.30 54.71 -36.09
N GLY A 10 -26.04 55.08 -34.83
CA GLY A 10 -25.34 54.21 -33.87
C GLY A 10 -26.11 52.91 -33.56
N VAL A 11 -27.42 52.99 -33.39
CA VAL A 11 -28.29 51.82 -33.13
C VAL A 11 -28.27 50.84 -34.31
N ILE A 12 -28.33 51.34 -35.55
CA ILE A 12 -28.30 50.49 -36.75
C ILE A 12 -26.96 49.76 -36.88
N VAL A 13 -25.84 50.48 -36.67
CA VAL A 13 -24.49 49.87 -36.72
C VAL A 13 -24.33 48.82 -35.62
N ALA A 14 -24.80 49.11 -34.40
CA ALA A 14 -24.76 48.15 -33.29
C ALA A 14 -25.60 46.90 -33.56
N LEU A 15 -26.82 47.05 -34.10
CA LEU A 15 -27.67 45.94 -34.50
C LEU A 15 -27.04 45.09 -35.60
N HIS A 16 -26.40 45.72 -36.59
CA HIS A 16 -25.72 45.02 -37.67
C HIS A 16 -24.51 44.24 -37.16
N PHE A 17 -23.71 44.85 -36.27
CA PHE A 17 -22.58 44.18 -35.64
C PHE A 17 -23.04 43.00 -34.78
N PHE A 18 -24.14 43.14 -34.04
CA PHE A 18 -24.69 42.04 -33.23
C PHE A 18 -25.22 40.91 -34.10
N ALA A 19 -25.95 41.23 -35.17
CA ALA A 19 -26.55 40.26 -36.08
C ALA A 19 -25.51 39.45 -36.87
N VAL A 20 -24.31 40.00 -37.11
CA VAL A 20 -23.24 39.31 -37.84
C VAL A 20 -22.25 38.62 -36.90
N THR A 21 -21.83 39.28 -35.84
CA THR A 21 -20.75 38.77 -34.97
C THR A 21 -21.23 37.67 -34.03
N VAL A 22 -22.45 37.78 -33.49
CA VAL A 22 -22.98 36.78 -32.54
C VAL A 22 -23.18 35.40 -33.16
N PRO A 23 -23.75 35.24 -34.37
CA PRO A 23 -23.84 33.93 -35.01
C PRO A 23 -22.46 33.31 -35.29
N ILE A 24 -21.48 34.12 -35.71
CA ILE A 24 -20.11 33.63 -35.95
C ILE A 24 -19.50 33.09 -34.66
N LEU A 25 -19.62 33.85 -33.55
CA LEU A 25 -19.14 33.40 -32.24
C LEU A 25 -19.88 32.14 -31.75
N ALA A 26 -21.18 32.03 -31.99
CA ALA A 26 -21.96 30.84 -31.67
C ALA A 26 -21.51 29.62 -32.48
N ILE A 27 -21.26 29.79 -33.78
CA ILE A 27 -20.73 28.72 -34.65
C ILE A 27 -19.33 28.30 -34.20
N VAL A 28 -18.45 29.25 -33.88
CA VAL A 28 -17.10 28.95 -33.37
C VAL A 28 -17.17 28.21 -32.04
N ALA A 29 -18.05 28.60 -31.12
CA ALA A 29 -18.23 27.89 -29.84
C ALA A 29 -18.73 26.45 -30.04
N ILE A 30 -19.69 26.23 -30.96
CA ILE A 30 -20.18 24.89 -31.31
C ILE A 30 -19.07 24.06 -31.95
N LEU A 31 -18.32 24.62 -32.90
CA LEU A 31 -17.21 23.94 -33.55
C LEU A 31 -16.10 23.58 -32.57
N LEU A 32 -15.72 24.49 -31.66
CA LEU A 32 -14.73 24.20 -30.61
C LEU A 32 -15.19 23.03 -29.71
N SER A 33 -16.47 22.99 -29.32
CA SER A 33 -17.00 21.86 -28.52
C SER A 33 -17.01 20.53 -29.29
N LEU A 34 -17.23 20.56 -30.60
CA LEU A 34 -17.14 19.39 -31.48
C LEU A 34 -15.70 18.93 -31.65
N PHE A 35 -14.73 19.84 -31.78
CA PHE A 35 -13.31 19.49 -31.86
C PHE A 35 -12.75 18.98 -30.54
N ASP A 36 -13.23 19.47 -29.39
CA ASP A 36 -12.86 18.96 -28.06
C ASP A 36 -13.32 17.50 -27.88
N SER A 37 -14.45 17.12 -28.51
CA SER A 37 -14.92 15.72 -28.53
C SER A 37 -14.19 14.81 -29.53
N LEU A 38 -13.31 15.37 -30.38
CA LEU A 38 -12.54 14.66 -31.41
C LEU A 38 -11.05 14.55 -31.07
N GLY A 39 -10.61 15.13 -29.94
CA GLY A 39 -9.27 14.88 -29.42
C GLY A 39 -9.11 13.41 -29.04
N PRO A 40 -7.89 12.85 -29.08
CA PRO A 40 -7.66 11.53 -28.48
C PRO A 40 -8.16 11.57 -27.03
N ASP A 41 -8.86 10.52 -26.58
CA ASP A 41 -9.30 10.32 -25.19
C ASP A 41 -8.07 10.23 -24.27
N GLU A 42 -7.41 11.36 -24.03
CA GLU A 42 -6.28 11.50 -23.13
C GLU A 42 -6.82 11.79 -21.74
N ALA A 43 -6.95 10.74 -20.93
CA ALA A 43 -7.15 10.92 -19.50
C ALA A 43 -5.84 11.42 -18.88
N VAL A 44 -5.71 12.74 -18.72
CA VAL A 44 -4.56 13.34 -18.01
C VAL A 44 -4.70 13.05 -16.52
N LEU A 45 -3.81 12.21 -16.00
CA LEU A 45 -3.69 11.94 -14.56
C LEU A 45 -2.53 12.75 -13.98
N GLY A 46 -2.87 13.69 -13.10
CA GLY A 46 -1.90 14.45 -12.32
C GLY A 46 -1.75 13.87 -10.91
N GLY A 47 -0.52 13.53 -10.52
CA GLY A 47 -0.17 13.43 -9.10
C GLY A 47 -0.11 14.83 -8.48
N GLY A 48 -0.44 14.95 -7.20
CA GLY A 48 -0.48 16.26 -6.55
C GLY A 48 -0.66 16.16 -5.04
N SER A 49 -0.19 17.20 -4.35
CA SER A 49 -0.45 17.41 -2.93
C SER A 49 -1.39 18.59 -2.75
N SER A 50 -2.47 18.42 -2.01
CA SER A 50 -3.36 19.50 -1.61
C SER A 50 -3.31 19.67 -0.10
N VAL A 51 -3.06 20.88 0.37
CA VAL A 51 -3.11 21.25 1.79
C VAL A 51 -4.31 22.17 2.02
N LEU A 52 -5.20 21.78 2.92
CA LEU A 52 -6.33 22.57 3.36
C LEU A 52 -6.10 22.97 4.82
N MET A 53 -6.15 24.27 5.09
CA MET A 53 -6.06 24.85 6.42
C MET A 53 -7.40 25.49 6.76
N ARG A 54 -8.00 25.10 7.87
CA ARG A 54 -9.28 25.65 8.35
C ARG A 54 -9.16 26.03 9.82
N ASP A 55 -9.52 27.26 10.14
CA ASP A 55 -9.65 27.72 11.52
C ASP A 55 -11.05 27.37 12.05
N GLU A 56 -11.11 26.51 13.06
CA GLU A 56 -12.33 26.15 13.75
C GLU A 56 -12.26 26.66 15.19
N GLY A 57 -12.69 27.90 15.40
CA GLY A 57 -12.81 28.50 16.73
C GLY A 57 -11.47 28.71 17.45
N GLY A 58 -10.41 29.08 16.72
CA GLY A 58 -9.06 29.30 17.26
C GLY A 58 -8.17 28.06 17.22
N ARG A 59 -8.67 26.93 16.70
CA ARG A 59 -7.87 25.73 16.41
C ARG A 59 -7.67 25.61 14.91
N VAL A 60 -6.43 25.76 14.48
CA VAL A 60 -6.03 25.50 13.09
C VAL A 60 -6.06 23.99 12.86
N THR A 61 -6.94 23.56 11.97
CA THR A 61 -6.96 22.20 11.43
C THR A 61 -6.25 22.20 10.07
N LEU A 62 -5.25 21.34 9.93
CA LEU A 62 -4.53 21.14 8.68
C LEU A 62 -4.83 19.74 8.16
N ARG A 63 -5.20 19.65 6.88
CA ARG A 63 -5.41 18.39 6.18
C ARG A 63 -4.58 18.40 4.90
N MET A 64 -3.74 17.40 4.74
CA MET A 64 -2.94 17.22 3.54
C MET A 64 -3.36 15.92 2.84
N THR A 65 -3.67 16.01 1.56
CA THR A 65 -3.92 14.84 0.72
C THR A 65 -2.85 14.78 -0.35
N ASN A 66 -2.05 13.72 -0.34
CA ASN A 66 -1.05 13.46 -1.37
C ASN A 66 -1.51 12.30 -2.25
N THR A 67 -1.53 12.51 -3.56
CA THR A 67 -1.87 11.49 -4.55
C THR A 67 -0.71 11.25 -5.50
N THR A 68 -0.25 10.00 -5.57
CA THR A 68 0.85 9.57 -6.44
C THR A 68 0.36 8.46 -7.36
N TYR A 69 0.83 8.49 -8.61
CA TYR A 69 0.59 7.42 -9.58
C TYR A 69 1.88 6.64 -9.83
N ALA A 70 1.77 5.33 -9.97
CA ALA A 70 2.89 4.47 -10.34
C ALA A 70 2.41 3.40 -11.32
N GLN A 71 3.21 3.14 -12.35
CA GLN A 71 2.98 2.01 -13.24
C GLN A 71 4.03 0.94 -12.99
N LEU A 72 3.59 -0.30 -12.80
CA LEU A 72 4.49 -1.40 -12.47
C LEU A 72 4.00 -2.73 -13.04
N SER A 73 4.90 -3.71 -13.14
CA SER A 73 4.58 -5.05 -13.59
C SER A 73 4.65 -6.02 -12.40
N VAL A 74 3.51 -6.58 -12.00
CA VAL A 74 3.42 -7.49 -10.85
C VAL A 74 3.39 -8.94 -11.34
N PRO A 75 4.25 -9.82 -10.82
CA PRO A 75 4.08 -11.26 -11.05
C PRO A 75 2.81 -11.74 -10.32
N VAL A 76 1.85 -12.26 -11.07
CA VAL A 76 0.61 -12.84 -10.52
C VAL A 76 0.69 -14.36 -10.63
N MET A 77 0.40 -15.05 -9.53
CA MET A 77 0.43 -16.51 -9.51
C MET A 77 -0.61 -17.08 -10.50
N GLY A 78 -0.17 -17.98 -11.37
CA GLY A 78 -1.02 -18.59 -12.40
C GLY A 78 -1.08 -17.81 -13.72
N GLU A 79 -0.53 -16.60 -13.79
CA GLU A 79 -0.41 -15.86 -15.04
C GLU A 79 0.96 -16.09 -15.70
N PRO A 80 1.01 -16.34 -17.02
CA PRO A 80 2.27 -16.61 -17.73
C PRO A 80 3.14 -15.36 -17.89
N ARG A 81 2.57 -14.17 -17.72
CA ARG A 81 3.28 -12.89 -17.83
C ARG A 81 2.91 -12.00 -16.65
N PRO A 82 3.85 -11.16 -16.16
CA PRO A 82 3.53 -10.16 -15.16
C PRO A 82 2.39 -9.24 -15.63
N ARG A 83 1.44 -8.99 -14.74
CA ARG A 83 0.34 -8.07 -14.97
C ARG A 83 0.82 -6.65 -14.81
N ARG A 84 0.68 -5.83 -15.85
CA ARG A 84 0.96 -4.40 -15.76
C ARG A 84 -0.19 -3.72 -15.01
N LEU A 85 0.14 -2.96 -13.97
CA LEU A 85 -0.81 -2.23 -13.15
C LEU A 85 -0.49 -0.73 -13.18
N LEU A 86 -1.54 0.07 -13.24
CA LEU A 86 -1.53 1.48 -12.86
C LEU A 86 -2.05 1.56 -11.43
N LEU A 87 -1.24 2.11 -10.54
CA LEU A 87 -1.58 2.32 -9.15
C LEU A 87 -1.85 3.79 -8.90
N ARG A 88 -2.90 4.09 -8.15
CA ARG A 88 -3.14 5.40 -7.54
C ARG A 88 -3.06 5.24 -6.03
N GLN A 89 -2.01 5.78 -5.44
CA GLN A 89 -1.85 5.87 -4.00
C GLN A 89 -2.34 7.24 -3.55
N SER A 90 -3.23 7.29 -2.56
CA SER A 90 -3.63 8.52 -1.89
C SER A 90 -3.45 8.38 -0.38
N THR A 91 -2.73 9.31 0.21
CA THR A 91 -2.56 9.41 1.67
C THR A 91 -3.19 10.72 2.13
N ASP A 92 -4.18 10.62 3.03
CA ASP A 92 -4.86 11.74 3.66
C ASP A 92 -4.41 11.85 5.12
N GLY A 93 -3.55 12.82 5.42
CA GLY A 93 -2.99 13.05 6.75
C GLY A 93 -3.49 14.35 7.37
N GLY A 94 -3.72 14.33 8.68
CA GLY A 94 -4.08 15.51 9.48
C GLY A 94 -3.16 15.70 10.68
N ASN A 95 -3.55 16.60 11.59
CA ASN A 95 -2.75 16.98 12.76
C ASN A 95 -2.46 15.83 13.74
N ASP A 96 -3.23 14.73 13.65
CA ASP A 96 -3.19 13.60 14.59
C ASP A 96 -2.19 12.50 14.18
N GLY A 97 -1.39 12.71 13.13
CA GLY A 97 -0.31 11.81 12.68
C GLY A 97 -0.78 10.53 11.96
N ASN A 98 -1.99 10.04 12.24
CA ASN A 98 -2.59 8.90 11.57
C ASN A 98 -3.58 9.33 10.49
N GLY A 99 -3.29 8.94 9.25
CA GLY A 99 -4.06 9.27 8.06
C GLY A 99 -4.84 8.09 7.47
N ARG A 100 -5.63 8.36 6.44
CA ARG A 100 -6.25 7.34 5.59
C ARG A 100 -5.37 7.10 4.38
N ILE A 101 -4.91 5.86 4.24
CA ILE A 101 -4.16 5.40 3.07
C ILE A 101 -5.11 4.61 2.18
N ARG A 102 -5.08 4.92 0.89
CA ARG A 102 -5.81 4.18 -0.13
C ARG A 102 -4.90 3.90 -1.32
N LEU A 103 -4.93 2.66 -1.79
CA LEU A 103 -4.27 2.25 -3.04
C LEU A 103 -5.32 1.65 -3.97
N ASP A 104 -5.52 2.25 -5.13
CA ASP A 104 -6.35 1.69 -6.19
C ASP A 104 -5.46 1.11 -7.30
N ALA A 105 -5.83 -0.04 -7.84
CA ALA A 105 -5.09 -0.70 -8.92
C ALA A 105 -5.97 -0.92 -10.15
N TRP A 106 -5.46 -0.60 -11.34
CA TRP A 106 -6.08 -0.91 -12.63
C TRP A 106 -5.11 -1.70 -13.52
N PRO A 107 -5.58 -2.68 -14.29
CA PRO A 107 -4.75 -3.39 -15.26
C PRO A 107 -4.42 -2.49 -16.45
N VAL A 108 -3.19 -2.53 -16.95
CA VAL A 108 -2.70 -1.75 -18.10
C VAL A 108 -2.44 -2.70 -19.27
N GLY A 109 -3.00 -2.41 -20.45
CA GLY A 109 -2.82 -3.26 -21.65
C GLY A 109 -4.05 -3.38 -22.56
N MET A 110 -5.19 -2.84 -22.14
CA MET A 110 -6.38 -2.55 -22.95
C MET A 110 -6.60 -1.02 -22.90
N PRO A 111 -7.48 -0.41 -23.71
CA PRO A 111 -7.94 0.96 -23.45
C PRO A 111 -8.55 1.01 -22.04
N VAL A 112 -7.77 1.47 -21.07
CA VAL A 112 -8.17 1.49 -19.66
C VAL A 112 -9.03 2.71 -19.47
N ASP A 113 -10.34 2.53 -19.53
CA ASP A 113 -11.23 3.55 -19.04
C ASP A 113 -11.09 3.60 -17.51
N LEU A 114 -10.42 4.64 -17.00
CA LEU A 114 -10.28 4.91 -15.57
C LEU A 114 -11.62 5.19 -14.89
N ARG A 115 -12.70 5.35 -15.67
CA ARG A 115 -14.08 5.37 -15.15
C ARG A 115 -14.53 3.97 -14.71
N ARG A 116 -13.85 2.90 -15.13
CA ARG A 116 -14.08 1.55 -14.60
C ARG A 116 -13.54 1.43 -13.18
N PRO A 117 -14.22 0.67 -12.31
CA PRO A 117 -13.73 0.43 -10.97
C PRO A 117 -12.35 -0.28 -11.01
N PRO A 118 -11.47 0.02 -10.04
CA PRO A 118 -10.19 -0.68 -9.91
C PRO A 118 -10.41 -2.18 -9.65
N ILE A 119 -9.43 -3.01 -10.03
CA ILE A 119 -9.47 -4.47 -9.79
C ILE A 119 -9.46 -4.80 -8.30
N TYR A 120 -8.80 -3.97 -7.50
CA TYR A 120 -8.87 -3.99 -6.05
C TYR A 120 -8.56 -2.60 -5.49
N THR A 121 -9.01 -2.37 -4.26
CA THR A 121 -8.67 -1.18 -3.49
C THR A 121 -8.21 -1.60 -2.10
N ILE A 122 -7.01 -1.19 -1.71
CA ILE A 122 -6.53 -1.31 -0.34
C ILE A 122 -6.96 -0.04 0.40
N ARG A 123 -7.57 -0.21 1.59
CA ARG A 123 -7.90 0.89 2.49
C ARG A 123 -7.39 0.56 3.87
N THR A 124 -6.54 1.41 4.42
CA THR A 124 -6.01 1.23 5.77
C THR A 124 -5.73 2.58 6.43
N LEU A 125 -5.50 2.54 7.74
CA LEU A 125 -5.04 3.70 8.50
C LEU A 125 -3.53 3.63 8.62
N GLY A 126 -2.87 4.77 8.53
CA GLY A 126 -1.43 4.87 8.74
C GLY A 126 -0.88 6.26 8.46
N SER A 127 0.35 6.47 8.88
CA SER A 127 1.11 7.72 8.74
C SER A 127 1.88 7.78 7.42
N ALA A 128 2.30 6.63 6.89
CA ALA A 128 3.09 6.54 5.66
C ALA A 128 2.68 5.35 4.79
N ALA A 129 2.90 5.49 3.49
CA ALA A 129 2.68 4.42 2.52
C ALA A 129 3.68 4.52 1.37
N ASN A 130 4.19 3.38 0.92
CA ASN A 130 5.07 3.32 -0.23
C ASN A 130 4.92 1.99 -0.97
N VAL A 131 5.08 2.04 -2.28
CA VAL A 131 5.28 0.83 -3.09
C VAL A 131 6.78 0.50 -3.04
N GLY A 132 7.13 -0.70 -2.58
CA GLY A 132 8.51 -1.15 -2.47
C GLY A 132 9.01 -1.89 -3.72
N ASP A 133 10.33 -1.88 -3.91
CA ASP A 133 11.01 -2.63 -4.99
C ASP A 133 10.92 -4.15 -4.82
N ASP A 134 10.48 -4.61 -3.64
CA ASP A 134 10.18 -6.00 -3.31
C ASP A 134 8.83 -6.49 -3.87
N GLY A 135 8.11 -5.61 -4.58
CA GLY A 135 6.79 -5.93 -5.16
C GLY A 135 5.68 -5.97 -4.10
N LEU A 136 5.90 -5.33 -2.96
CA LEU A 136 4.94 -5.20 -1.87
C LEU A 136 4.50 -3.74 -1.72
N PHE A 137 3.24 -3.55 -1.33
CA PHE A 137 2.77 -2.26 -0.86
C PHE A 137 2.91 -2.20 0.65
N TRP A 138 3.63 -1.19 1.13
CA TRP A 138 3.94 -0.99 2.53
C TRP A 138 3.10 0.14 3.09
N THR A 139 2.53 -0.08 4.27
CA THR A 139 1.89 0.97 5.06
C THR A 139 2.47 0.96 6.46
N GLU A 140 2.60 2.13 7.07
CA GLU A 140 3.12 2.26 8.44
C GLU A 140 2.10 2.94 9.33
N ARG A 141 1.93 2.42 10.55
CA ARG A 141 1.06 2.97 11.57
C ARG A 141 1.69 2.74 12.93
N ASP A 142 1.85 3.80 13.71
CA ASP A 142 2.37 3.74 15.10
C ASP A 142 3.70 2.96 15.20
N GLY A 143 4.57 3.07 14.19
CA GLY A 143 5.86 2.36 14.09
C GLY A 143 5.80 0.91 13.58
N ARG A 144 4.60 0.33 13.47
CA ARG A 144 4.38 -0.99 12.87
C ARG A 144 4.18 -0.85 11.36
N ARG A 145 4.83 -1.73 10.59
CA ARG A 145 4.70 -1.78 9.12
C ARG A 145 3.84 -2.97 8.71
N SER A 146 2.91 -2.75 7.79
CA SER A 146 2.07 -3.79 7.20
C SER A 146 2.41 -3.95 5.71
N ALA A 147 2.56 -5.20 5.29
CA ALA A 147 2.81 -5.59 3.91
C ALA A 147 1.53 -6.05 3.24
N TRP A 148 1.28 -5.53 2.05
CA TRP A 148 0.15 -5.88 1.21
C TRP A 148 0.62 -6.40 -0.15
N SER A 149 -0.11 -7.37 -0.69
CA SER A 149 0.13 -7.93 -2.00
C SER A 149 -0.33 -6.97 -3.10
N LEU A 150 0.54 -6.69 -4.06
CA LEU A 150 0.18 -5.97 -5.28
C LEU A 150 -0.53 -6.84 -6.33
N ALA A 151 -0.61 -8.16 -6.11
CA ALA A 151 -1.25 -9.05 -7.08
C ALA A 151 -2.79 -9.00 -6.97
N ASP A 152 -3.28 -8.89 -5.74
CA ASP A 152 -4.70 -9.01 -5.40
C ASP A 152 -5.18 -8.01 -4.32
N GLY A 153 -4.27 -7.24 -3.72
CA GLY A 153 -4.60 -6.31 -2.64
C GLY A 153 -4.75 -6.95 -1.26
N SER A 154 -4.41 -8.24 -1.11
CA SER A 154 -4.54 -8.93 0.18
C SER A 154 -3.50 -8.45 1.20
N TRP A 155 -3.89 -8.40 2.48
CA TRP A 155 -2.94 -8.20 3.58
C TRP A 155 -2.09 -9.48 3.74
N LEU A 156 -0.77 -9.31 3.79
CA LEU A 156 0.16 -10.42 3.95
C LEU A 156 0.60 -10.55 5.40
N PHE A 157 1.21 -9.53 5.97
CA PHE A 157 1.73 -9.61 7.34
C PHE A 157 2.03 -8.23 7.90
N ASP A 158 2.11 -8.17 9.23
CA ASP A 158 2.68 -7.04 9.93
C ASP A 158 4.12 -7.36 10.37
N THR A 159 4.91 -6.31 10.57
CA THR A 159 6.27 -6.39 11.08
C THR A 159 6.56 -5.17 11.94
N ASP A 160 7.11 -5.41 13.13
CA ASP A 160 7.62 -4.36 14.01
C ASP A 160 9.13 -4.16 13.81
N LEU A 161 9.75 -5.00 12.98
CA LEU A 161 11.18 -5.11 12.79
C LEU A 161 11.56 -5.17 11.31
N PRO A 162 12.84 -4.91 10.96
CA PRO A 162 13.35 -5.16 9.61
C PRO A 162 13.17 -6.62 9.20
N LEU A 163 12.82 -6.84 7.93
CA LEU A 163 12.64 -8.18 7.36
C LEU A 163 13.96 -8.93 7.26
N ALA A 164 13.89 -10.25 7.40
CA ALA A 164 14.96 -11.15 6.98
C ALA A 164 14.67 -11.67 5.57
N GLY A 165 15.48 -11.27 4.58
CA GLY A 165 15.31 -11.61 3.18
C GLY A 165 16.17 -12.79 2.75
N PHE A 166 15.64 -13.63 1.87
CA PHE A 166 16.32 -14.77 1.26
C PHE A 166 16.13 -14.74 -0.25
N ALA A 167 17.18 -15.11 -0.98
CA ALA A 167 17.08 -15.49 -2.39
C ALA A 167 17.44 -16.97 -2.51
N PHE A 168 16.61 -17.73 -3.21
CA PHE A 168 16.86 -19.10 -3.65
C PHE A 168 17.05 -19.10 -5.17
N GLU A 169 18.01 -19.88 -5.68
CA GLU A 169 18.26 -19.98 -7.12
C GLU A 169 17.04 -20.48 -7.92
N PRO A 170 16.76 -19.92 -9.12
CA PRO A 170 17.40 -18.73 -9.70
C PRO A 170 16.77 -17.40 -9.24
N GLU A 171 15.54 -17.37 -8.73
CA GLU A 171 14.77 -16.11 -8.56
C GLU A 171 13.75 -16.13 -7.42
N ILE A 172 13.77 -17.16 -6.58
CA ILE A 172 12.78 -17.34 -5.54
C ILE A 172 13.15 -16.45 -4.35
N ARG A 173 12.55 -15.26 -4.30
CA ARG A 173 12.66 -14.36 -3.14
C ARG A 173 11.69 -14.77 -2.03
N ARG A 174 12.18 -14.76 -0.80
CA ARG A 174 11.41 -15.05 0.40
C ARG A 174 11.73 -14.02 1.46
N VAL A 175 10.74 -13.69 2.27
CA VAL A 175 10.89 -12.78 3.39
C VAL A 175 10.34 -13.43 4.64
N ALA A 176 11.01 -13.19 5.75
CA ALA A 176 10.52 -13.47 7.07
C ALA A 176 10.32 -12.15 7.82
N ALA A 177 9.14 -12.01 8.40
CA ALA A 177 8.72 -10.88 9.20
C ALA A 177 8.48 -11.31 10.64
N LEU A 178 8.69 -10.39 11.57
CA LEU A 178 8.40 -10.58 12.98
C LEU A 178 7.58 -9.41 13.49
N ALA A 179 6.40 -9.72 14.02
CA ALA A 179 5.55 -8.80 14.75
C ALA A 179 5.38 -9.27 16.20
N VAL A 180 5.28 -8.33 17.13
CA VAL A 180 4.79 -8.58 18.48
C VAL A 180 3.35 -9.07 18.38
N ALA A 181 3.03 -10.14 19.10
CA ALA A 181 1.69 -10.71 19.08
C ALA A 181 0.67 -9.70 19.60
N ASP A 182 -0.48 -9.63 18.94
CA ASP A 182 -1.60 -8.78 19.36
C ASP A 182 -2.18 -9.24 20.70
N GLU A 183 -2.86 -8.33 21.40
CA GLU A 183 -3.38 -8.57 22.75
C GLU A 183 -4.31 -9.80 22.83
N GLU A 184 -5.09 -10.04 21.78
CA GLU A 184 -5.97 -11.20 21.67
C GLU A 184 -5.22 -12.53 21.79
N LEU A 185 -3.97 -12.58 21.30
CA LEU A 185 -3.12 -13.76 21.33
C LEU A 185 -2.33 -13.89 22.64
N TRP A 186 -2.29 -12.87 23.49
CA TRP A 186 -1.58 -12.93 24.78
C TRP A 186 -2.17 -13.96 25.73
N SER A 187 -3.50 -14.14 25.68
CA SER A 187 -4.23 -15.17 26.41
C SER A 187 -3.71 -16.59 26.12
N ARG A 188 -3.12 -16.79 24.94
CA ARG A 188 -2.53 -18.06 24.48
C ARG A 188 -1.02 -18.17 24.76
N GLY A 189 -0.47 -17.21 25.50
CA GLY A 189 0.96 -17.09 25.78
C GLY A 189 1.78 -16.62 24.58
N ALA A 190 1.15 -16.08 23.52
CA ALA A 190 1.87 -15.62 22.35
C ALA A 190 2.71 -14.38 22.67
N VAL A 191 3.93 -14.39 22.15
CA VAL A 191 4.93 -13.32 22.29
C VAL A 191 5.10 -12.60 20.96
N GLY A 192 5.20 -13.36 19.87
CA GLY A 192 5.37 -12.80 18.53
C GLY A 192 4.80 -13.71 17.46
N VAL A 193 4.58 -13.14 16.28
CA VAL A 193 4.17 -13.83 15.06
C VAL A 193 5.33 -13.75 14.08
N ILE A 194 5.87 -14.91 13.72
CA ILE A 194 6.84 -15.06 12.64
C ILE A 194 6.06 -15.42 11.38
N THR A 195 6.13 -14.56 10.36
CA THR A 195 5.49 -14.80 9.07
C THR A 195 6.53 -15.03 8.00
N TYR A 196 6.41 -16.15 7.28
CA TYR A 196 7.22 -16.46 6.10
C TYR A 196 6.37 -16.31 4.84
N ALA A 197 6.86 -15.49 3.92
CA ALA A 197 6.09 -15.07 2.75
C ALA A 197 6.95 -15.02 1.48
N ALA A 198 6.26 -15.10 0.36
CA ALA A 198 6.77 -14.78 -0.97
C ALA A 198 6.12 -13.46 -1.44
N PRO A 199 6.67 -12.81 -2.48
CA PRO A 199 5.97 -11.71 -3.15
C PRO A 199 4.55 -12.18 -3.55
N GLY A 200 3.53 -11.54 -2.98
CA GLY A 200 2.12 -11.80 -3.27
C GLY A 200 1.42 -12.91 -2.46
N ARG A 201 2.11 -13.66 -1.58
CA ARG A 201 1.41 -14.65 -0.72
C ARG A 201 2.17 -15.00 0.55
N VAL A 202 1.43 -15.37 1.59
CA VAL A 202 1.97 -15.97 2.81
C VAL A 202 2.12 -17.47 2.64
N LEU A 203 3.29 -17.99 3.00
CA LEU A 203 3.58 -19.44 2.98
C LEU A 203 3.25 -20.07 4.33
N ARG A 204 3.69 -19.43 5.43
CA ARG A 204 3.48 -19.96 6.77
C ARG A 204 3.47 -18.84 7.82
N ARG A 205 2.62 -18.99 8.84
CA ARG A 205 2.61 -18.15 10.04
C ARG A 205 2.79 -19.02 11.27
N VAL A 206 3.66 -18.58 12.17
CA VAL A 206 4.02 -19.32 13.38
C VAL A 206 4.03 -18.37 14.57
N LEU A 207 3.38 -18.78 15.65
CA LEU A 207 3.42 -18.10 16.93
C LEU A 207 4.64 -18.54 17.72
N LEU A 208 5.42 -17.58 18.20
CA LEU A 208 6.35 -17.79 19.30
C LEU A 208 5.55 -17.69 20.61
N VAL A 209 5.47 -18.79 21.35
CA VAL A 209 4.66 -18.90 22.57
C VAL A 209 5.57 -19.13 23.77
N SER A 210 5.34 -18.39 24.84
CA SER A 210 5.95 -18.65 26.14
C SER A 210 5.04 -19.53 26.99
N ILE A 211 5.63 -20.56 27.60
CA ILE A 211 4.92 -21.45 28.52
C ILE A 211 4.70 -20.76 29.88
N ASN A 212 5.54 -19.77 30.22
CA ASN A 212 5.42 -18.99 31.45
C ASN A 212 4.88 -17.57 31.15
N PRO A 213 3.73 -17.17 31.71
CA PRO A 213 3.10 -15.89 31.40
C PRO A 213 3.95 -14.67 31.82
N LEU A 214 4.65 -14.73 32.96
CA LEU A 214 5.52 -13.64 33.42
C LEU A 214 6.69 -13.44 32.46
N ARG A 215 7.28 -14.53 31.99
CA ARG A 215 8.35 -14.50 30.99
C ARG A 215 7.83 -14.01 29.63
N GLY A 216 6.61 -14.39 29.26
CA GLY A 216 5.94 -13.93 28.04
C GLY A 216 5.77 -12.41 28.00
N ASN A 217 5.36 -11.79 29.11
CA ASN A 217 5.26 -10.33 29.23
C ASN A 217 6.61 -9.64 29.00
N ALA A 218 7.66 -10.11 29.69
CA ALA A 218 9.01 -9.57 29.55
C ALA A 218 9.53 -9.70 28.13
N LEU A 219 9.33 -10.87 27.50
CA LEU A 219 9.76 -11.11 26.13
C LEU A 219 9.06 -10.21 25.12
N ARG A 220 7.75 -9.95 25.27
CA ARG A 220 7.01 -9.02 24.39
C ARG A 220 7.59 -7.62 24.43
N ALA A 221 7.92 -7.13 25.64
CA ALA A 221 8.53 -5.81 25.82
C ALA A 221 9.92 -5.70 25.18
N THR A 222 10.68 -6.80 25.14
CA THR A 222 12.03 -6.82 24.57
C THR A 222 12.09 -7.26 23.10
N LEU A 223 10.98 -7.80 22.55
CA LEU A 223 10.99 -8.41 21.22
C LEU A 223 11.30 -7.38 20.13
N THR A 224 10.84 -6.14 20.30
CA THR A 224 11.11 -5.01 19.40
C THR A 224 12.57 -4.53 19.44
N ALA A 225 13.34 -4.95 20.44
CA ALA A 225 14.78 -4.71 20.50
C ALA A 225 15.60 -5.85 19.85
N SER A 226 14.97 -6.99 19.56
CA SER A 226 15.59 -8.08 18.81
C SER A 226 15.52 -7.82 17.31
N ARG A 227 16.36 -8.50 16.53
CA ARG A 227 16.32 -8.43 15.07
C ARG A 227 16.29 -9.84 14.49
N LEU A 228 15.39 -10.07 13.54
CA LEU A 228 15.39 -11.31 12.78
C LEU A 228 16.61 -11.36 11.85
N VAL A 229 17.38 -12.43 11.93
CA VAL A 229 18.58 -12.64 11.12
C VAL A 229 18.39 -13.87 10.25
N SER A 230 18.90 -13.81 9.03
CA SER A 230 18.93 -14.92 8.08
C SER A 230 20.36 -15.27 7.73
N TYR A 231 20.70 -16.56 7.75
CA TYR A 231 21.99 -17.05 7.27
C TYR A 231 21.86 -18.45 6.65
N THR A 232 22.89 -18.88 5.93
CA THR A 232 23.00 -20.23 5.37
C THR A 232 23.99 -21.03 6.21
N GLU A 233 23.57 -22.19 6.72
CA GLU A 233 24.46 -23.10 7.44
C GLU A 233 25.32 -23.92 6.47
N ALA A 234 26.59 -24.11 6.82
CA ALA A 234 27.57 -24.81 5.99
C ALA A 234 27.27 -26.32 5.81
N ALA A 235 26.50 -26.94 6.70
CA ALA A 235 26.02 -28.32 6.57
C ALA A 235 24.69 -28.46 7.34
N PRO A 236 23.57 -28.84 6.71
CA PRO A 236 23.40 -29.38 5.35
C PRO A 236 22.98 -28.31 4.30
N GLY A 237 23.64 -27.14 4.25
CA GLY A 237 23.24 -26.08 3.30
C GLY A 237 21.88 -25.45 3.61
N GLY A 238 21.35 -25.71 4.82
CA GLY A 238 20.05 -25.22 5.26
C GLY A 238 20.10 -23.71 5.45
N ARG A 239 19.16 -22.99 4.83
CA ARG A 239 18.90 -21.60 5.19
C ARG A 239 18.16 -21.60 6.53
N VAL A 240 18.52 -20.71 7.43
CA VAL A 240 17.96 -20.63 8.79
C VAL A 240 17.53 -19.19 9.07
N ILE A 241 16.36 -19.05 9.68
CA ILE A 241 15.94 -17.83 10.38
C ILE A 241 16.34 -17.97 11.83
N GLU A 242 17.11 -17.01 12.33
CA GLU A 242 17.44 -16.90 13.75
C GLU A 242 16.84 -15.63 14.34
N LEU A 243 16.16 -15.80 15.47
CA LEU A 243 15.71 -14.74 16.34
C LEU A 243 16.55 -14.79 17.64
N PRO A 244 17.53 -13.90 17.81
CA PRO A 244 18.31 -13.83 19.03
C PRO A 244 17.45 -13.23 20.15
N LEU A 245 17.20 -14.04 21.18
CA LEU A 245 16.54 -13.61 22.41
C LEU A 245 17.51 -13.75 23.58
N ALA A 246 17.29 -12.96 24.64
CA ALA A 246 18.05 -13.09 25.89
C ALA A 246 17.93 -14.49 26.53
N ALA A 247 16.84 -15.20 26.21
CA ALA A 247 16.57 -16.57 26.62
C ALA A 247 17.43 -17.64 25.92
N GLY A 248 18.14 -17.27 24.85
CA GLY A 248 18.71 -18.17 23.85
C GLY A 248 18.08 -17.92 22.47
N PRO A 249 18.76 -18.28 21.37
CA PRO A 249 18.25 -18.05 20.03
C PRO A 249 17.11 -19.01 19.68
N VAL A 250 16.11 -18.51 18.95
CA VAL A 250 15.12 -19.33 18.25
C VAL A 250 15.60 -19.52 16.81
N ARG A 251 15.85 -20.75 16.39
CA ARG A 251 16.35 -21.09 15.05
C ARG A 251 15.32 -21.92 14.31
N ILE A 252 14.94 -21.49 13.12
CA ILE A 252 13.94 -22.14 12.28
C ILE A 252 14.57 -22.39 10.90
N PRO A 253 14.84 -23.65 10.53
CA PRO A 253 15.25 -23.97 9.17
C PRO A 253 14.16 -23.59 8.16
N VAL A 254 14.57 -23.14 6.97
CA VAL A 254 13.66 -22.73 5.91
C VAL A 254 13.99 -23.37 4.58
N THR A 255 12.94 -23.65 3.82
CA THR A 255 12.99 -24.09 2.43
C THR A 255 12.33 -23.06 1.54
N ALA A 256 12.45 -23.22 0.21
CA ALA A 256 11.77 -22.33 -0.73
C ALA A 256 10.24 -22.35 -0.59
N SER A 257 9.66 -23.38 0.03
CA SER A 257 8.21 -23.57 0.16
C SER A 257 7.68 -23.40 1.57
N ASP A 258 8.49 -23.58 2.62
CA ASP A 258 7.98 -23.65 4.00
C ASP A 258 9.01 -23.28 5.09
N LEU A 259 8.47 -22.95 6.27
CA LEU A 259 9.18 -22.94 7.56
C LEU A 259 9.18 -24.36 8.15
N ASP A 260 10.34 -24.91 8.43
CA ASP A 260 10.47 -26.22 9.06
C ASP A 260 10.37 -26.11 10.59
N ILE A 261 9.13 -26.13 11.08
CA ILE A 261 8.84 -26.04 12.51
C ILE A 261 9.29 -27.31 13.25
N ALA A 262 9.31 -28.46 12.58
CA ALA A 262 9.64 -29.74 13.19
C ALA A 262 11.12 -29.84 13.58
N HIS A 263 12.00 -29.21 12.80
CA HIS A 263 13.43 -29.15 13.06
C HIS A 263 13.88 -27.81 13.67
N ALA A 264 12.94 -27.00 14.16
CA ALA A 264 13.26 -25.75 14.82
C ALA A 264 13.87 -25.98 16.21
N SER A 265 14.91 -25.22 16.54
CA SER A 265 15.50 -25.18 17.88
C SER A 265 14.99 -23.96 18.63
N VAL A 266 14.34 -24.19 19.77
CA VAL A 266 13.77 -23.15 20.62
C VAL A 266 14.30 -23.25 22.05
N PRO A 267 14.56 -22.13 22.74
CA PRO A 267 14.98 -22.15 24.12
C PRO A 267 13.95 -22.80 25.05
N ALA A 268 14.43 -23.38 26.15
CA ALA A 268 13.57 -23.96 27.17
C ALA A 268 12.52 -22.96 27.68
N GLY A 269 11.26 -23.39 27.75
CA GLY A 269 10.13 -22.54 28.15
C GLY A 269 9.49 -21.75 27.01
N LEU A 270 9.99 -21.89 25.77
CA LEU A 270 9.37 -21.39 24.55
C LEU A 270 8.92 -22.55 23.66
N LYS A 271 7.92 -22.30 22.82
CA LYS A 271 7.49 -23.23 21.77
C LYS A 271 7.04 -22.46 20.53
N LEU A 272 7.10 -23.13 19.39
CA LEU A 272 6.50 -22.65 18.15
C LEU A 272 5.16 -23.34 17.95
N SER A 273 4.13 -22.57 17.63
CA SER A 273 2.80 -23.09 17.31
C SER A 273 2.35 -22.56 15.96
N PRO A 274 1.88 -23.41 15.03
CA PRO A 274 1.32 -22.91 13.79
C PRO A 274 0.13 -22.00 14.09
N LEU A 275 0.10 -20.83 13.46
CA LEU A 275 -1.08 -19.97 13.47
C LEU A 275 -2.02 -20.50 12.40
N ARG A 276 -3.03 -21.28 12.81
CA ARG A 276 -4.11 -21.66 11.89
C ARG A 276 -4.88 -20.39 11.50
N PRO A 277 -5.27 -20.24 10.22
CA PRO A 277 -6.16 -19.15 9.83
C PRO A 277 -7.44 -19.23 10.67
N TRP A 278 -7.93 -18.09 11.13
CA TRP A 278 -9.25 -18.04 11.77
C TRP A 278 -10.30 -18.47 10.75
N GLY A 279 -11.05 -19.54 11.04
CA GLY A 279 -12.21 -19.97 10.24
C GLY A 279 -12.07 -21.28 9.47
N GLU A 280 -11.56 -22.34 10.10
CA GLU A 280 -11.94 -23.74 9.79
C GLU A 280 -12.48 -24.43 11.04
#